data_AF-A0A4Q6C6M0-F1
#
_entry.id   AF-A0A4Q6C6M0-F1
#
_cell.length_a   1.000
_cell.length_b   1.000
_cell.length_c   1.000
_cell.angle_alpha   90.00
_cell.angle_beta   90.00
_cell.angle_gamma   90.00
#
_symmetry.space_group_name_H-M   'P 1'
#
loop_
_entity.id
_entity.type
_entity.pdbx_description
1 polymer ?
#
loop_
_entity_poly.entity_id
_entity_poly.type
_entity_poly.pdbx_seq_one_letter_code
_entity_poly.pdbx_strand_id
1 'polypeptide(L)'
;MSLDESDSSLALKNFRPKLRIDPLLRPIHRFMDVESSGGLILLLATLIALFLANTSLAGWYNSIWETKVAFLVGTYRFEMSLLEIINDGLMTLF
;
A
#
# COMPACT_ATOMS: atom_id res chain seq x y z
N MET A 1 -23.51 61.44 11.97
CA MET A 1 -22.17 60.88 12.23
C MET A 1 -22.39 59.51 12.87
N SER A 2 -22.79 58.53 12.06
CA SER A 2 -23.21 57.17 12.47
C SER A 2 -23.06 56.22 11.27
N LEU A 3 -22.01 56.45 10.48
CA LEU A 3 -21.59 55.53 9.45
C LEU A 3 -20.69 54.50 10.13
N ASP A 4 -20.81 53.25 9.68
CA ASP A 4 -19.65 52.37 9.57
C ASP A 4 -19.32 51.38 10.70
N GLU A 5 -20.31 50.72 11.32
CA GLU A 5 -20.06 49.44 12.04
C GLU A 5 -20.80 48.22 11.46
N SER A 6 -21.96 48.44 10.83
CA SER A 6 -22.76 47.37 10.20
C SER A 6 -22.11 46.85 8.91
N ASP A 7 -21.57 47.75 8.08
CA ASP A 7 -21.00 47.39 6.77
C ASP A 7 -19.61 46.75 6.90
N SER A 8 -18.81 47.17 7.88
CA SER A 8 -17.52 46.59 8.23
C SER A 8 -17.67 45.16 8.81
N SER A 9 -18.77 44.87 9.51
CA SER A 9 -19.13 43.50 9.95
C SER A 9 -19.64 42.60 8.82
N LEU A 10 -20.22 43.16 7.75
CA LEU A 10 -20.65 42.43 6.56
C LEU A 10 -19.47 42.10 5.64
N ALA A 11 -18.46 42.98 5.56
CA ALA A 11 -17.26 42.76 4.76
C ALA A 11 -16.36 41.63 5.30
N LEU A 12 -16.29 41.47 6.63
CA LEU A 12 -15.47 40.43 7.26
C LEU A 12 -16.10 39.03 7.21
N LYS A 13 -17.40 38.92 6.92
CA LYS A 13 -18.12 37.64 6.99
C LYS A 13 -17.93 36.74 5.74
N ASN A 14 -17.41 37.30 4.65
CA ASN A 14 -17.31 36.62 3.35
C ASN A 14 -15.90 36.23 2.90
N PHE A 15 -14.87 36.46 3.71
CA PHE A 15 -13.53 35.95 3.44
C PHE A 15 -13.40 34.47 3.86
N ARG A 16 -13.97 33.56 3.06
CA ARG A 16 -13.64 32.13 3.09
C ARG A 16 -12.53 31.91 2.06
N PRO A 17 -11.23 31.95 2.42
CA PRO A 17 -10.18 31.60 1.47
C PRO A 17 -10.44 30.16 1.00
N LYS A 18 -10.74 29.99 -0.29
CA LYS A 18 -10.75 28.66 -0.90
C LYS A 18 -9.31 28.17 -0.83
N LEU A 19 -8.99 27.34 0.16
CA LEU A 19 -7.71 26.64 0.22
C LEU A 19 -7.57 25.85 -1.09
N ARG A 20 -6.71 26.33 -1.99
CA ARG A 20 -6.45 25.70 -3.29
C ARG A 20 -5.55 24.48 -3.10
N ILE A 21 -6.05 23.45 -2.44
CA ILE A 21 -5.36 22.15 -2.29
C ILE A 21 -5.71 21.20 -3.44
N ASP A 22 -6.77 21.52 -4.19
CA ASP A 22 -7.31 20.73 -5.31
C ASP A 22 -6.27 20.28 -6.37
N PRO A 23 -5.32 21.11 -6.83
CA PRO A 23 -4.38 20.67 -7.87
C PRO A 23 -3.30 19.71 -7.36
N LEU A 24 -2.98 19.74 -6.06
CA LEU A 24 -1.96 18.88 -5.45
C LEU A 24 -2.50 17.48 -5.11
N LEU A 25 -3.79 17.37 -4.83
CA LEU A 25 -4.48 16.10 -4.54
C LEU A 25 -4.93 15.37 -5.82
N ARG A 26 -4.98 16.07 -6.95
CA ARG A 26 -5.41 15.50 -8.25
C ARG A 26 -4.60 14.28 -8.71
N PRO A 27 -3.26 14.24 -8.58
CA PRO A 27 -2.48 13.06 -8.90
C PRO A 27 -2.77 11.89 -7.95
N ILE A 28 -2.95 12.17 -6.66
CA ILE A 28 -3.27 11.15 -5.64
C ILE A 28 -4.65 10.55 -5.90
N HIS A 29 -5.66 11.37 -6.22
CA HIS A 29 -6.98 10.87 -6.60
C HIS A 29 -6.93 9.97 -7.83
N ARG A 30 -6.19 10.39 -8.87
CA ARG A 30 -6.07 9.60 -10.10
C ARG A 30 -5.25 8.32 -9.92
N PHE A 31 -4.27 8.34 -9.03
CA PHE A 31 -3.51 7.17 -8.60
C PHE A 31 -4.41 6.22 -7.81
N MET A 32 -5.21 6.71 -6.85
CA MET A 32 -6.19 5.88 -6.14
C MET A 32 -7.19 5.24 -7.09
N ASP A 33 -7.66 5.93 -8.14
CA ASP A 33 -8.60 5.37 -9.11
C ASP A 33 -8.01 4.17 -9.90
N VAL A 34 -6.68 4.14 -10.11
CA VAL A 34 -5.99 3.09 -10.89
C VAL A 34 -5.35 2.02 -9.98
N GLU A 35 -4.81 2.42 -8.84
CA GLU A 35 -3.98 1.60 -7.95
C GLU A 35 -4.76 0.94 -6.81
N SER A 36 -5.95 1.45 -6.50
CA SER A 36 -6.80 0.93 -5.41
C SER A 36 -7.03 -0.57 -5.49
N SER A 37 -7.09 -1.15 -6.70
CA SER A 37 -7.25 -2.60 -6.86
C SER A 37 -6.02 -3.39 -6.42
N GLY A 38 -4.81 -2.95 -6.78
CA GLY A 38 -3.55 -3.64 -6.41
C GLY A 38 -3.25 -3.53 -4.92
N GLY A 39 -3.37 -2.32 -4.36
CA GLY A 39 -3.16 -2.07 -2.94
C GLY A 39 -4.16 -2.82 -2.06
N LEU A 40 -5.43 -2.91 -2.48
CA LEU A 40 -6.44 -3.67 -1.76
C LEU A 40 -6.16 -5.18 -1.79
N ILE A 41 -5.75 -5.74 -2.93
CA ILE A 41 -5.36 -7.15 -3.03
C ILE A 41 -4.17 -7.46 -2.11
N LEU A 42 -3.14 -6.60 -2.09
CA LEU A 42 -1.98 -6.77 -1.22
C LEU A 42 -2.35 -6.68 0.28
N LEU A 43 -3.24 -5.74 0.63
CA LEU A 43 -3.75 -5.61 1.99
C LEU A 43 -4.47 -6.90 2.41
N LEU A 44 -5.37 -7.41 1.58
CA LEU A 44 -6.08 -8.66 1.84
C LEU A 44 -5.13 -9.84 1.97
N ALA A 45 -4.15 -9.97 1.06
CA ALA A 45 -3.13 -11.01 1.13
C ALA A 45 -2.33 -10.94 2.45
N THR A 46 -1.97 -9.73 2.89
CA THR A 46 -1.25 -9.51 4.16
C THR A 46 -2.09 -9.92 5.36
N LEU A 47 -3.37 -9.54 5.39
CA LEU A 47 -4.29 -9.93 6.47
C LEU A 47 -4.45 -11.46 6.54
N ILE A 48 -4.57 -12.12 5.39
CA ILE A 48 -4.63 -13.58 5.30
C ILE A 48 -3.33 -14.19 5.82
N ALA A 49 -2.18 -13.70 5.37
CA ALA A 49 -0.87 -14.19 5.82
C ALA A 49 -0.69 -14.05 7.34
N LEU A 50 -1.04 -12.89 7.92
CA LEU A 50 -1.01 -12.68 9.37
C LEU A 50 -1.95 -13.64 10.10
N PHE A 51 -3.16 -13.85 9.60
CA PHE A 51 -4.11 -14.78 10.20
C PHE A 51 -3.57 -16.22 10.20
N LEU A 52 -3.02 -16.69 9.07
CA LEU A 52 -2.44 -18.04 8.98
C LEU A 52 -1.22 -18.20 9.89
N ALA A 53 -0.35 -17.19 9.97
CA ALA A 53 0.86 -17.22 10.78
C ALA A 53 0.60 -17.19 12.29
N ASN A 54 -0.54 -16.66 12.74
CA ASN A 54 -0.89 -16.52 14.16
C ASN A 54 -1.89 -17.57 14.68
N THR A 55 -2.28 -18.54 13.86
CA THR A 55 -3.24 -19.60 14.22
C THR A 55 -2.58 -20.98 14.28
N SER A 56 -3.34 -22.03 14.61
CA SER A 56 -2.83 -23.42 14.62
C SER A 56 -2.32 -23.91 13.26
N LEU A 57 -2.62 -23.17 12.17
CA LEU A 57 -2.11 -23.44 10.83
C LEU A 57 -0.68 -22.89 10.60
N ALA A 58 -0.10 -22.17 11.57
CA ALA A 58 1.22 -21.55 11.42
C ALA A 58 2.32 -22.56 11.05
N GLY A 59 2.29 -23.78 11.61
CA GLY A 59 3.26 -24.83 11.26
C GLY A 59 3.15 -25.26 9.80
N TRP A 60 1.93 -25.44 9.29
CA TRP A 60 1.69 -25.75 7.88
C TRP A 60 2.10 -24.58 6.97
N TYR A 61 1.73 -23.35 7.34
CA TYR A 61 2.12 -22.14 6.61
C TYR A 61 3.65 -22.00 6.51
N ASN A 62 4.38 -22.15 7.61
CA ASN A 62 5.85 -22.10 7.60
C ASN A 62 6.48 -23.22 6.77
N SER A 63 5.92 -24.44 6.82
CA SER A 63 6.43 -25.55 6.02
C SER A 63 6.40 -25.29 4.51
N ILE A 64 5.41 -24.53 4.02
CA ILE A 64 5.35 -24.11 2.62
C ILE A 64 6.52 -23.18 2.30
N TRP A 65 6.76 -22.16 3.12
CA TRP A 65 7.84 -21.18 2.89
C TRP A 65 9.23 -21.80 3.05
N GLU A 66 9.40 -22.75 3.95
CA GLU A 66 10.66 -23.48 4.20
C GLU A 66 10.92 -24.61 3.19
N THR A 67 9.95 -24.91 2.31
CA THR A 67 10.09 -25.97 1.30
C THR A 67 11.34 -25.72 0.46
N LYS A 68 12.28 -26.68 0.48
CA LYS A 68 13.53 -26.60 -0.26
C LYS A 68 13.29 -26.98 -1.72
N VAL A 69 13.70 -26.09 -2.61
CA VAL A 69 13.71 -26.29 -4.05
C VAL A 69 15.15 -26.33 -4.51
N ALA A 70 15.50 -27.35 -5.28
CA ALA A 70 16.84 -27.52 -5.82
C ALA A 70 16.81 -27.46 -7.34
N PHE A 71 17.64 -26.59 -7.91
CA PHE A 71 17.90 -26.52 -9.35
C PHE A 71 19.25 -27.17 -9.66
N LEU A 72 19.25 -28.09 -10.62
CA LEU A 72 20.41 -28.86 -11.03
C LEU A 72 20.74 -28.52 -12.49
N VAL A 73 21.97 -28.04 -12.72
CA VAL A 73 22.47 -27.73 -14.06
C VAL A 73 23.84 -28.36 -14.21
N GLY A 74 23.91 -29.53 -14.85
CA GLY A 74 25.15 -30.31 -14.95
C GLY A 74 25.64 -30.74 -13.56
N THR A 75 26.81 -30.25 -13.15
CA THR A 75 27.41 -30.49 -11.82
C THR A 75 27.05 -29.43 -10.78
N TYR A 76 26.40 -28.34 -11.18
CA TYR A 76 26.01 -27.27 -10.26
C TYR A 76 24.67 -27.60 -9.60
N ARG A 77 24.61 -27.41 -8.28
CA ARG A 77 23.42 -27.58 -7.46
C ARG A 77 23.15 -26.30 -6.69
N PHE A 78 22.02 -25.68 -6.97
CA PHE A 78 21.51 -24.52 -6.23
C PHE A 78 20.34 -24.98 -5.39
N GLU A 79 20.43 -24.82 -4.07
CA GLU A 79 19.36 -25.15 -3.16
C GLU A 79 18.92 -23.88 -2.44
N MET A 80 17.63 -23.59 -2.52
CA MET A 80 17.02 -22.40 -1.92
C MET A 80 15.66 -22.79 -1.37
N SER A 81 15.22 -22.13 -0.30
CA SER A 81 13.84 -22.22 0.15
C SER A 81 12.90 -21.51 -0.83
N LEU A 82 11.63 -21.90 -0.80
CA LEU A 82 10.58 -21.25 -1.58
C LEU A 82 10.51 -19.74 -1.25
N LEU A 83 10.71 -19.39 0.03
CA LEU A 83 10.77 -17.99 0.48
C LEU A 83 11.90 -17.20 -0.20
N GLU A 84 13.11 -17.77 -0.26
CA GLU A 84 14.25 -17.12 -0.92
C GLU A 84 14.01 -16.93 -2.42
N ILE A 85 13.47 -17.95 -3.10
CA ILE A 85 13.14 -17.87 -4.52
C ILE A 85 12.11 -16.77 -4.81
N ILE A 86 11.05 -16.70 -4.00
CA ILE A 86 10.00 -15.70 -4.20
C ILE A 86 10.54 -14.29 -3.89
N ASN A 87 11.32 -14.12 -2.83
CA ASN A 87 11.91 -12.82 -2.49
C ASN A 87 12.85 -12.32 -3.60
N ASP A 88 13.77 -13.17 -4.06
CA ASP A 88 14.72 -12.82 -5.12
C ASP A 88 14.01 -12.61 -6.47
N GLY A 89 13.00 -13.43 -6.76
CA GLY A 89 12.17 -13.30 -7.96
C GLY A 89 11.33 -12.02 -7.98
N LEU A 90 10.72 -11.64 -6.85
CA LEU A 90 10.00 -10.38 -6.74
C LEU A 90 10.93 -9.19 -6.92
N MET A 91 12.10 -9.19 -6.26
CA MET A 91 13.12 -8.14 -6.41
C MET A 91 13.64 -8.03 -7.86
N THR A 92 13.61 -9.12 -8.62
CA THR A 92 14.00 -9.10 -10.03
C THR A 92 12.93 -8.46 -10.92
N LEU A 93 11.65 -8.59 -10.57
CA LEU A 93 10.53 -8.04 -11.33
C LEU A 93 10.20 -6.58 -10.99
N PHE A 94 10.44 -6.17 -9.74
CA PHE A 94 10.17 -4.83 -9.21
C PHE A 94 11.45 -4.04 -9.02
#